data_AF-A0A941B2Z5-F1
#
_entry.id   AF-A0A941B2Z5-F1
#
_cell.length_a   1.000
_cell.length_b   1.000
_cell.length_c   1.000
_cell.angle_alpha   90.00
_cell.angle_beta   90.00
_cell.angle_gamma   90.00
#
_symmetry.space_group_name_H-M   'P 1'
#
loop_
_entity.id
_entity.type
_entity.pdbx_description
1 polymer ?
#
loop_
_entity_poly.entity_id
_entity_poly.type
_entity_poly.pdbx_seq_one_letter_code
_entity_poly.pdbx_strand_id
1 'polypeptide(L)' 'MSPAPVIVYPPDESGGRRVRVDVTILGLAHGVRDVAAFLQQAGLQGFDEMDVVRTDLIEWRGGGPDVWTAPN' A
#
# COMPACT_ATOMS: atom_id res chain seq x y z
N MET A 1 10.64 -14.89 -11.84
CA MET A 1 10.35 -13.44 -11.73
C MET A 1 9.44 -13.28 -10.53
N SER A 2 9.99 -12.80 -9.42
CA SER A 2 9.15 -12.41 -8.30
C SER A 2 8.30 -11.22 -8.76
N PRO A 3 6.97 -11.22 -8.56
CA PRO A 3 6.18 -10.02 -8.84
C PRO A 3 6.78 -8.86 -8.05
N ALA A 4 6.84 -7.69 -8.69
CA ALA A 4 7.29 -6.44 -8.08
C ALA A 4 6.61 -6.28 -6.71
N PRO A 5 7.34 -6.41 -5.58
CA PRO A 5 6.70 -6.45 -4.28
C PRO A 5 6.20 -5.04 -3.97
N VAL A 6 4.89 -4.86 -3.96
CA VAL A 6 4.29 -3.64 -3.44
C VAL A 6 4.52 -3.67 -1.93
N ILE A 7 5.19 -2.67 -1.39
CA ILE A 7 5.48 -2.60 0.04
C ILE A 7 4.78 -1.37 0.61
N VAL A 8 3.88 -1.63 1.57
CA VAL A 8 3.24 -0.60 2.38
C VAL A 8 3.92 -0.59 3.74
N TYR A 9 4.60 0.52 4.03
CA TYR A 9 5.36 0.70 5.26
C TYR A 9 4.43 0.89 6.48
N PRO A 10 4.96 0.79 7.71
CA PRO A 10 4.18 1.08 8.92
C PRO A 10 3.52 2.46 8.88
N PRO A 11 2.37 2.62 9.56
CA PRO A 11 1.80 3.94 9.80
C PRO A 11 2.82 4.86 10.44
N ASP A 12 2.91 6.08 9.95
CA ASP A 12 3.66 7.16 10.61
C ASP A 12 2.80 7.87 11.67
N GLU A 13 3.41 8.79 12.40
CA GLU A 13 2.75 9.58 13.44
C GLU A 13 1.58 10.44 12.92
N SER A 14 1.52 10.69 11.61
CA SER A 14 0.44 11.45 10.96
C SER A 14 -0.72 10.57 10.48
N GLY A 15 -0.61 9.24 10.65
CA GLY A 15 -1.62 8.28 10.20
C GLY A 15 -1.54 7.95 8.71
N GLY A 16 -0.39 8.20 8.07
CA GLY A 16 -0.14 7.85 6.67
C GLY A 16 0.77 6.63 6.55
N ARG A 17 0.72 5.93 5.42
CA ARG A 17 1.62 4.82 5.08
C ARG A 17 2.31 5.07 3.76
N ARG A 18 3.64 4.97 3.74
CA ARG A 18 4.40 5.11 2.51
C ARG A 18 4.20 3.89 1.62
N VAL A 19 3.98 4.11 0.33
CA VAL A 19 3.77 3.04 -0.67
C VAL A 19 4.96 3.00 -1.62
N ARG A 20 5.55 1.82 -1.79
CA ARG A 20 6.63 1.55 -2.74
C ARG A 20 6.25 0.45 -3.71
N VAL A 21 6.61 0.64 -4.98
CA VAL A 21 6.56 -0.41 -6.01
C VAL A 21 7.97 -0.53 -6.58
N ASP A 22 8.52 -1.75 -6.58
CA ASP A 22 9.92 -2.00 -6.90
C ASP A 22 10.87 -1.07 -6.14
N VAL A 23 11.55 -0.16 -6.82
CA VAL A 23 12.52 0.79 -6.25
C VAL A 23 11.94 2.20 -6.07
N THR A 24 10.68 2.42 -6.45
CA THR A 24 10.07 3.76 -6.54
C THR A 24 9.03 3.97 -5.45
N ILE A 25 9.18 5.05 -4.68
CA ILE A 25 8.14 5.51 -3.75
C ILE A 25 7.05 6.22 -4.56
N LEU A 26 5.81 5.73 -4.48
CA LEU A 26 4.65 6.32 -5.16
C LEU A 26 4.03 7.47 -4.36
N GLY A 27 4.07 7.39 -3.03
CA GLY A 27 3.52 8.45 -2.17
C GLY A 27 3.22 8.00 -0.75
N LEU A 28 2.45 8.84 -0.05
CA LEU A 28 1.89 8.59 1.26
C LEU A 28 0.38 8.34 1.09
N ALA A 29 -0.09 7.16 1.50
CA ALA A 29 -1.50 6.78 1.48
C ALA A 29 -2.11 7.00 2.88
N HIS A 30 -3.38 7.38 2.95
CA HIS A 30 -4.16 7.48 4.19
C HIS A 30 -5.29 6.44 4.26
N GLY A 31 -5.31 5.49 3.32
CA GLY A 31 -6.27 4.39 3.27
C GLY A 31 -6.01 3.46 2.09
N VAL A 32 -6.70 2.32 2.06
CA VAL A 32 -6.59 1.33 0.96
C VAL A 32 -7.01 1.90 -0.39
N ARG A 33 -7.87 2.93 -0.40
CA ARG A 33 -8.27 3.66 -1.61
C ARG A 33 -7.10 4.40 -2.26
N ASP A 34 -6.26 5.05 -1.47
CA ASP A 34 -5.09 5.77 -1.97
C ASP A 34 -4.05 4.78 -2.50
N VAL A 35 -3.90 3.63 -1.82
CA VAL A 35 -3.05 2.52 -2.31
C VAL A 35 -3.54 2.04 -3.67
N ALA A 36 -4.85 1.79 -3.84
CA ALA A 36 -5.41 1.39 -5.12
C ALA A 36 -5.13 2.43 -6.21
N ALA A 37 -5.32 3.72 -5.92
CA ALA A 37 -5.02 4.81 -6.86
C ALA A 37 -3.54 4.81 -7.29
N PHE A 38 -2.60 4.64 -6.34
CA PHE A 38 -1.17 4.55 -6.66
C PHE A 38 -0.86 3.33 -7.54
N LEU A 39 -1.45 2.18 -7.25
CA LEU A 39 -1.23 0.97 -8.05
C LEU A 39 -1.79 1.11 -9.47
N GLN A 40 -2.97 1.71 -9.62
CA GLN A 40 -3.54 2.04 -10.93
C GLN A 40 -2.60 2.95 -11.73
N GLN A 41 -2.04 4.00 -11.10
CA GLN A 41 -1.06 4.88 -11.73
C GLN A 41 0.25 4.18 -12.06
N ALA A 42 0.62 3.13 -11.32
CA ALA A 42 1.80 2.29 -11.57
C ALA A 42 1.57 1.18 -12.60
N GLY A 43 0.40 1.12 -13.24
CA GLY A 43 0.08 0.18 -14.34
C GLY A 43 -0.88 -0.95 -13.96
N LEU A 44 -1.32 -1.03 -12.70
CA LEU A 44 -2.31 -2.00 -12.22
C LEU A 44 -3.73 -1.40 -12.30
N GLN A 45 -4.15 -0.93 -13.47
CA GLN A 45 -5.38 -0.13 -13.64
C GLN A 45 -6.69 -0.83 -13.23
N GLY A 46 -6.68 -2.16 -13.01
CA GLY A 46 -7.84 -2.93 -12.55
C GLY A 46 -7.95 -3.07 -11.03
N PHE A 47 -6.97 -2.63 -10.25
CA PHE A 47 -6.97 -2.80 -8.80
C PHE A 47 -7.95 -1.87 -8.11
N ASP A 48 -8.87 -2.42 -7.32
CA ASP A 48 -9.71 -1.67 -6.40
C ASP A 48 -9.30 -1.86 -4.92
N GLU A 49 -10.09 -1.29 -4.00
CA GLU A 49 -9.84 -1.41 -2.55
C GLU A 49 -9.91 -2.86 -2.06
N MET A 50 -10.79 -3.68 -2.63
CA MET A 50 -10.93 -5.10 -2.26
C MET A 50 -9.75 -5.92 -2.78
N ASP A 51 -9.25 -5.62 -3.97
CA ASP A 51 -8.04 -6.24 -4.50
C ASP A 51 -6.83 -5.91 -3.62
N VAL A 52 -6.69 -4.64 -3.20
CA VAL A 52 -5.63 -4.20 -2.27
C VAL A 52 -5.67 -4.96 -0.94
N VAL A 53 -6.87 -5.22 -0.42
CA VAL A 53 -7.03 -5.94 0.86
C VAL A 53 -6.74 -7.43 0.73
N ARG A 54 -7.05 -8.05 -0.43
CA ARG A 54 -7.03 -9.50 -0.61
C ARG A 54 -5.79 -10.04 -1.33
N THR A 55 -5.07 -9.18 -2.04
CA THR A 55 -3.93 -9.60 -2.83
C THR A 55 -2.73 -9.98 -1.97
N ASP A 56 -2.01 -11.03 -2.38
CA ASP A 56 -0.71 -11.37 -1.80
C ASP A 56 0.44 -10.58 -2.44
N LEU A 57 0.16 -9.70 -3.40
CA LEU A 57 1.16 -8.83 -4.04
C LEU A 57 1.66 -7.72 -3.11
N ILE A 58 0.87 -7.39 -2.07
CA ILE A 58 1.15 -6.31 -1.13
C ILE A 58 1.70 -6.88 0.17
N GLU A 59 2.94 -6.53 0.46
CA GLU A 59 3.54 -6.73 1.77
C GLU A 59 3.17 -5.55 2.67
N TRP A 60 2.36 -5.83 3.68
CA TRP A 60 1.98 -4.88 4.72
C TRP A 60 2.95 -4.96 5.90
N ARG A 61 3.61 -3.85 6.24
CA ARG A 61 4.52 -3.76 7.40
C ARG A 61 3.90 -2.95 8.52
N GLY A 62 3.97 -3.41 9.76
CA GLY A 62 3.42 -2.68 10.91
C GLY A 62 1.90 -2.75 11.01
N GLY A 63 1.31 -3.89 10.62
CA GLY A 63 -0.13 -4.13 10.63
C GLY A 63 -0.71 -4.34 9.22
N GLY A 64 -1.87 -4.98 9.14
CA GLY A 64 -2.55 -5.30 7.88
C GLY A 64 -3.19 -4.09 7.20
N PRO A 65 -4.02 -4.31 6.16
CA PRO A 65 -4.71 -3.25 5.41
C PRO A 65 -5.73 -2.44 6.25
N ASP A 66 -6.07 -2.92 7.43
CA ASP A 66 -6.97 -2.31 8.41
C ASP A 66 -6.26 -1.39 9.42
N VAL A 67 -4.92 -1.39 9.46
CA VAL A 67 -4.13 -0.61 10.41
C VAL A 67 -3.54 0.64 9.77
N TRP A 68 -3.98 1.83 10.20
CA TRP A 68 -3.57 3.13 9.65
C TRP A 68 -3.06 4.13 10.66
N THR A 69 -3.10 3.80 11.95
CA THR A 69 -2.57 4.63 13.04
C THR A 69 -1.39 3.92 13.67
N ALA A 70 -0.32 4.67 13.98
CA ALA A 70 0.79 4.12 14.74
C ALA A 70 0.29 3.64 16.12
N PRO A 71 0.76 2.47 16.62
CA PRO A 71 0.50 2.10 18.00
C PRO A 71 1.14 3.15 18.90
N ASN A 72 0.28 3.73 19.75
CA ASN A 72 0.60 4.72 20.76
C ASN A 72 1.47 4.17 21.91
#